data_AF-A0A848CB88-F1
#
_entry.id   AF-A0A848CB88-F1
#
_cell.length_a   1.000
_cell.length_b   1.000
_cell.length_c   1.000
_cell.angle_alpha   90.00
_cell.angle_beta   90.00
_cell.angle_gamma   90.00
#
_symmetry.space_group_name_H-M   'P 1'
#
loop_
_entity.id
_entity.type
_entity.pdbx_description
1 polymer ?
#
loop_
_entity_poly.entity_id
_entity_poly.type
_entity_poly.pdbx_seq_one_letter_code
_entity_poly.pdbx_strand_id
1 'polypeptide(L)'
;MKIKLSELIKLELASIIILLFLTFSFYCLFFKNIETTSIIPQRPTLGIAYTLKLVFQNMRVYFVTFLLFMISPVPILYNWFILLCNIGYNIKIVGINTTLHQLLPHGLLEVPTIILYQYLSYKMMMIAYKYKNSNALLMFIKENKSYFILIPLLVVTSSFIEGLIG
;
A
#
# COMPACT_ATOMS: atom_id res chain seq x y z
N MET A 1 -0.73 5.79 -24.15
CA MET A 1 -1.88 5.44 -23.27
C MET A 1 -1.81 6.23 -21.96
N LYS A 2 -2.31 7.47 -21.95
CA LYS A 2 -2.31 8.33 -20.77
C LYS A 2 -3.46 7.97 -19.83
N ILE A 3 -3.16 7.82 -18.55
CA ILE A 3 -4.20 7.58 -17.54
C ILE A 3 -4.91 8.90 -17.25
N LYS A 4 -6.25 8.85 -17.21
CA LYS A 4 -7.06 10.02 -16.83
C LYS A 4 -7.17 10.12 -15.31
N LEU A 5 -7.09 11.34 -14.79
CA LEU A 5 -7.25 11.58 -13.35
C LEU A 5 -8.59 11.07 -12.81
N SER A 6 -9.67 11.19 -13.59
CA SER A 6 -10.99 10.68 -13.20
C SER A 6 -11.06 9.16 -13.08
N GLU A 7 -10.26 8.44 -13.86
CA GLU A 7 -10.14 6.98 -13.74
C GLU A 7 -9.38 6.59 -12.48
N LEU A 8 -8.32 7.33 -12.14
CA LEU A 8 -7.58 7.14 -10.89
C LEU A 8 -8.47 7.39 -9.68
N ILE A 9 -9.20 8.50 -9.64
CA ILE A 9 -10.10 8.80 -8.51
C ILE A 9 -11.13 7.69 -8.30
N LYS A 10 -11.74 7.18 -9.38
CA LYS A 10 -12.69 6.06 -9.29
C LYS A 10 -12.04 4.78 -8.76
N LEU A 11 -10.83 4.48 -9.24
CA LEU A 11 -10.08 3.32 -8.78
C LEU A 11 -9.71 3.43 -7.30
N GLU A 12 -9.21 4.57 -6.86
CA GLU A 12 -8.86 4.85 -5.47
C GLU A 12 -10.05 4.63 -4.55
N LEU A 13 -11.19 5.26 -4.87
CA LEU A 13 -12.42 5.13 -4.08
C LEU A 13 -12.90 3.68 -4.01
N ALA A 14 -12.93 2.97 -5.15
CA ALA A 14 -13.32 1.57 -5.19
C ALA A 14 -12.37 0.69 -4.36
N SER A 15 -11.06 0.92 -4.48
CA SER A 15 -10.03 0.15 -3.77
C SER A 15 -10.09 0.36 -2.27
N ILE A 16 -10.35 1.59 -1.81
CA ILE A 16 -10.54 1.91 -0.39
C ILE A 16 -11.77 1.20 0.17
N ILE A 17 -12.91 1.24 -0.54
CA ILE A 17 -14.14 0.55 -0.11
C ILE A 17 -13.90 -0.96 -0.01
N ILE A 18 -13.24 -1.54 -1.01
CA ILE A 18 -12.87 -2.97 -1.00
C ILE A 18 -11.93 -3.28 0.16
N LEU A 19 -10.93 -2.44 0.41
CA LEU A 19 -9.99 -2.64 1.53
C LEU A 19 -10.73 -2.64 2.88
N LEU A 20 -11.64 -1.69 3.10
CA LEU A 20 -12.43 -1.61 4.33
C LEU A 20 -13.27 -2.87 4.52
N PHE A 21 -13.96 -3.30 3.46
CA PHE A 21 -14.77 -4.52 3.48
C PHE A 21 -13.93 -5.77 3.76
N LEU A 22 -12.80 -5.91 3.07
CA LEU A 22 -11.88 -7.02 3.26
C LEU A 22 -11.29 -7.03 4.67
N THR A 23 -10.86 -5.88 5.18
CA THR A 23 -10.31 -5.74 6.55
C THR A 23 -11.34 -6.19 7.58
N PHE A 24 -12.57 -5.69 7.47
CA PHE A 24 -13.65 -6.07 8.39
C PHE A 24 -13.96 -7.58 8.32
N SER A 25 -14.08 -8.12 7.10
CA SER A 25 -14.37 -9.54 6.90
C SER A 25 -13.24 -10.43 7.42
N PHE A 26 -11.99 -10.06 7.14
CA PHE A 26 -10.80 -10.79 7.56
C PHE A 26 -10.64 -10.79 9.09
N TYR A 27 -10.89 -9.64 9.73
CA TYR A 27 -10.94 -9.56 11.19
C TYR A 27 -12.00 -10.49 11.78
N CYS A 28 -13.24 -10.44 11.26
CA CYS A 28 -14.34 -11.27 11.74
C CYS A 28 -14.07 -12.78 11.59
N LEU A 29 -13.46 -13.19 10.48
CA LEU A 29 -13.20 -14.60 10.18
C LEU A 29 -12.00 -15.16 10.95
N PHE A 30 -10.91 -14.40 11.04
CA PHE A 30 -9.63 -14.94 11.51
C PHE A 30 -9.19 -14.43 12.88
N PHE A 31 -9.54 -13.19 13.27
CA PHE A 31 -8.96 -12.56 14.47
C PHE A 31 -9.93 -12.40 15.64
N LYS A 32 -11.24 -12.26 15.37
CA LYS A 32 -12.26 -12.01 16.40
C LYS A 32 -12.18 -13.01 17.56
N ASN A 33 -12.06 -14.29 17.24
CA ASN A 33 -12.11 -15.39 18.20
C ASN A 33 -10.73 -15.87 18.68
N ILE A 34 -9.63 -15.22 18.29
CA ILE A 34 -8.30 -15.58 18.81
C ILE A 34 -8.26 -15.22 20.31
N GLU A 35 -7.76 -16.12 21.15
CA GLU A 35 -7.45 -15.80 22.54
C GLU A 35 -6.22 -14.90 22.58
N THR A 36 -6.39 -13.67 23.08
CA THR A 36 -5.26 -12.80 23.35
C THR A 36 -4.60 -13.28 24.64
N THR A 37 -3.48 -13.99 24.51
CA THR A 37 -2.47 -14.00 25.59
C THR A 37 -2.14 -12.56 25.95
N SER A 38 -1.80 -12.29 27.22
CA SER A 38 -1.48 -10.96 27.76
C SER A 38 -0.25 -10.35 27.07
N ILE A 39 -0.43 -9.89 25.83
CA ILE A 39 0.55 -9.18 25.04
C ILE A 39 0.47 -7.74 25.51
N ILE A 40 1.50 -7.30 26.23
CA ILE A 40 1.63 -5.92 26.66
C ILE A 40 1.76 -5.08 25.38
N PRO A 41 0.87 -4.09 25.14
CA PRO A 41 0.97 -3.23 23.98
C PRO A 41 2.32 -2.52 23.97
N GLN A 42 3.13 -2.76 22.93
CA GLN A 42 4.36 -2.02 22.74
C GLN A 42 4.00 -0.60 22.28
N ARG A 43 4.64 0.40 22.90
CA ARG A 43 4.50 1.78 22.44
C ARG A 43 5.02 1.89 21.01
N PRO A 44 4.41 2.74 20.17
CA PRO A 44 4.91 2.97 18.82
C PRO A 44 6.37 3.44 18.92
N THR A 45 7.25 2.75 18.20
CA THR A 45 8.64 3.18 18.06
C THR A 45 8.64 4.42 17.17
N LEU A 46 9.21 5.52 17.66
CA LEU A 46 9.30 6.78 16.92
C LEU A 46 10.76 7.20 16.76
N GLY A 47 11.00 8.13 15.85
CA GLY A 47 12.28 8.79 15.64
C GLY A 47 13.00 8.38 14.36
N ILE A 48 14.10 9.09 14.08
CA ILE A 48 14.79 9.07 12.79
C ILE A 48 15.22 7.65 12.36
N ALA A 49 15.75 6.85 13.29
CA ALA A 49 16.17 5.49 12.99
C ALA A 49 15.00 4.58 12.56
N TYR A 50 13.81 4.79 13.15
CA TYR A 50 12.60 4.08 12.78
C TYR A 50 12.05 4.60 11.43
N THR A 51 12.00 5.92 11.24
CA THR A 51 11.65 6.54 9.95
C THR A 51 12.48 5.99 8.80
N LEU A 52 13.80 5.86 8.96
CA LEU A 52 14.66 5.31 7.91
C LEU A 52 14.31 3.85 7.59
N LYS A 53 14.02 3.03 8.62
CA LYS A 53 13.56 1.65 8.41
C LYS A 53 12.26 1.60 7.60
N LEU A 54 11.30 2.48 7.91
CA LEU A 54 10.04 2.60 7.17
C LEU A 54 10.29 3.01 5.71
N VAL A 55 11.13 4.02 5.48
CA VAL A 55 11.50 4.46 4.11
C VAL A 55 12.09 3.29 3.33
N PHE A 56 13.07 2.57 3.89
CA PHE A 56 13.69 1.43 3.22
C PHE A 56 12.68 0.32 2.93
N GLN A 57 11.82 0.01 3.89
CA GLN A 57 10.78 -1.00 3.74
C GLN A 57 9.78 -0.62 2.62
N ASN A 58 9.24 0.59 2.67
CA ASN A 58 8.21 1.04 1.73
C ASN A 58 8.78 1.24 0.32
N MET A 59 10.02 1.73 0.21
CA MET A 59 10.74 1.79 -1.07
C MET A 59 11.03 0.40 -1.63
N ARG A 60 11.40 -0.58 -0.79
CA ARG A 60 11.58 -1.97 -1.22
C ARG A 60 10.28 -2.54 -1.78
N VAL A 61 9.15 -2.35 -1.08
CA VAL A 61 7.83 -2.81 -1.55
C VAL A 61 7.47 -2.17 -2.90
N TYR A 62 7.67 -0.86 -3.02
CA TYR A 62 7.49 -0.12 -4.28
C TYR A 62 8.34 -0.70 -5.42
N PHE A 63 9.65 -0.87 -5.20
CA PHE A 63 10.57 -1.36 -6.22
C PHE A 63 10.26 -2.81 -6.61
N VAL A 64 10.01 -3.69 -5.65
CA VAL A 64 9.63 -5.10 -5.93
C VAL A 64 8.36 -5.14 -6.77
N THR A 65 7.36 -4.31 -6.46
CA THR A 65 6.11 -4.24 -7.22
C THR A 65 6.35 -3.81 -8.68
N PHE A 66 7.26 -2.87 -8.93
CA PHE A 66 7.60 -2.44 -10.29
C PHE A 66 8.54 -3.39 -11.03
N LEU A 67 9.52 -3.98 -10.35
CA LEU A 67 10.45 -4.94 -10.95
C LEU A 67 9.72 -6.22 -11.37
N LEU A 68 8.76 -6.66 -10.55
CA LEU A 68 7.92 -7.82 -10.83
C LEU A 68 6.64 -7.46 -11.61
N PHE A 69 6.62 -6.36 -12.36
CA PHE A 69 5.41 -5.91 -13.05
C PHE A 69 4.79 -6.98 -13.97
N MET A 70 5.62 -7.82 -14.60
CA MET A 70 5.14 -8.93 -15.45
C MET A 70 4.23 -9.92 -14.69
N ILE A 71 4.41 -10.05 -13.38
CA ILE A 71 3.60 -10.90 -12.52
C ILE A 71 2.91 -10.07 -11.43
N SER A 72 2.60 -8.79 -11.70
CA SER A 72 2.12 -7.80 -10.73
C SER A 72 0.98 -8.25 -9.80
N PRO A 73 0.00 -9.12 -10.20
CA PRO A 73 -1.00 -9.61 -9.26
C PRO A 73 -0.39 -10.30 -8.02
N VAL A 74 0.75 -10.98 -8.17
CA VAL A 74 1.39 -11.72 -7.07
C VAL A 74 1.90 -10.79 -5.95
N PRO A 75 2.81 -9.82 -6.20
CA PRO A 75 3.25 -8.90 -5.15
C PRO A 75 2.11 -8.03 -4.62
N ILE A 76 1.13 -7.68 -5.47
CA ILE A 76 -0.06 -6.94 -5.05
C ILE A 76 -0.82 -7.75 -3.99
N LEU A 77 -1.28 -8.97 -4.32
CA LEU A 77 -2.06 -9.81 -3.40
C LEU A 77 -1.30 -10.13 -2.12
N TYR A 78 0.01 -10.38 -2.21
CA TYR A 78 0.86 -10.58 -1.04
C TYR A 78 0.86 -9.36 -0.11
N ASN A 79 1.04 -8.15 -0.66
CA ASN A 79 1.03 -6.93 0.13
C ASN A 79 -0.34 -6.68 0.79
N TRP A 80 -1.44 -6.91 0.07
CA TRP A 80 -2.78 -6.82 0.64
C TRP A 80 -2.99 -7.82 1.77
N PHE A 81 -2.56 -9.06 1.61
CA PHE A 81 -2.67 -10.08 2.64
C PHE A 81 -1.92 -9.67 3.92
N ILE A 82 -0.65 -9.25 3.79
CA ILE A 82 0.15 -8.79 4.94
C ILE A 82 -0.49 -7.57 5.62
N LEU A 83 -1.01 -6.61 4.85
CA LEU A 83 -1.71 -5.45 5.39
C LEU A 83 -2.96 -5.86 6.19
N LEU A 84 -3.78 -6.76 5.64
CA LEU A 84 -4.98 -7.27 6.31
C LEU A 84 -4.64 -8.02 7.60
N CYS A 85 -3.58 -8.83 7.59
CA CYS A 85 -3.08 -9.52 8.79
C CYS A 85 -2.62 -8.51 9.86
N ASN A 86 -1.82 -7.52 9.49
CA ASN A 86 -1.30 -6.53 10.43
C ASN A 86 -2.42 -5.69 11.06
N ILE A 87 -3.37 -5.22 10.25
CA ILE A 87 -4.51 -4.45 10.76
C ILE A 87 -5.39 -5.33 11.64
N GLY A 88 -5.75 -6.54 11.20
CA GLY A 88 -6.58 -7.47 11.98
C GLY A 88 -5.95 -7.84 13.33
N TYR A 89 -4.65 -8.09 13.34
CA TYR A 89 -3.88 -8.37 14.55
C TYR A 89 -3.83 -7.17 15.51
N ASN A 90 -3.56 -5.97 14.99
CA ASN A 90 -3.57 -4.75 15.81
C ASN A 90 -4.96 -4.44 16.40
N ILE A 91 -6.03 -4.57 15.61
CA ILE A 91 -7.41 -4.40 16.12
C ILE A 91 -7.66 -5.34 17.29
N LYS A 92 -7.18 -6.58 17.21
CA LYS A 92 -7.38 -7.57 18.27
C LYS A 92 -6.59 -7.24 19.55
N ILE A 93 -5.36 -6.72 19.43
CA ILE A 93 -4.49 -6.47 20.59
C ILE A 93 -4.79 -5.13 21.26
N VAL A 94 -4.85 -4.05 20.48
CA VAL A 94 -4.94 -2.68 21.01
C VAL A 94 -6.33 -2.07 20.84
N GLY A 95 -7.24 -2.79 20.19
CA GLY A 95 -8.57 -2.31 19.86
C GLY A 95 -8.61 -1.52 18.55
N ILE A 96 -9.82 -1.39 17.99
CA ILE A 96 -10.05 -0.68 16.73
C ILE A 96 -9.70 0.80 16.81
N ASN A 97 -10.05 1.48 17.92
CA ASN A 97 -9.82 2.91 18.07
C ASN A 97 -8.32 3.25 18.06
N THR A 98 -7.52 2.51 18.84
CA THR A 98 -6.06 2.69 18.88
C THR A 98 -5.43 2.38 17.53
N THR A 99 -5.88 1.31 16.87
CA THR A 99 -5.39 0.94 15.54
C THR A 99 -5.66 2.03 14.51
N LEU A 100 -6.88 2.58 14.49
CA LEU A 100 -7.24 3.67 13.58
C LEU A 100 -6.47 4.95 13.90
N HIS A 101 -6.26 5.26 15.17
CA HIS A 101 -5.50 6.44 15.58
C HIS A 101 -4.03 6.36 15.12
N GLN A 102 -3.45 5.17 15.13
CA GLN A 102 -2.10 4.92 14.61
C GLN A 102 -2.07 4.91 13.09
N LEU A 103 -3.11 4.40 12.42
CA LEU A 103 -3.10 4.19 10.97
C LEU A 103 -3.49 5.45 10.17
N LEU A 104 -4.37 6.29 10.71
CA LEU A 104 -4.87 7.47 10.01
C LEU A 104 -3.80 8.51 9.63
N PRO A 105 -2.86 8.89 10.52
CA PRO A 105 -1.92 9.98 10.25
C PRO A 105 -1.09 9.77 8.99
N HIS A 106 -0.59 8.56 8.77
CA HIS A 106 0.20 8.21 7.60
C HIS A 106 -0.63 7.51 6.50
N GLY A 107 -1.65 6.75 6.87
CA GLY A 107 -2.45 5.94 5.96
C GLY A 107 -3.25 6.75 4.93
N LEU A 108 -3.59 8.01 5.23
CA LEU A 108 -4.23 8.91 4.26
C LEU A 108 -3.35 9.21 3.04
N LEU A 109 -2.03 9.18 3.21
CA LEU A 109 -1.08 9.40 2.12
C LEU A 109 -0.53 8.08 1.59
N GLU A 110 -0.25 7.13 2.47
CA GLU A 110 0.34 5.84 2.09
C GLU A 110 -0.63 4.98 1.28
N VAL A 111 -1.89 4.82 1.71
CA VAL A 111 -2.83 3.90 1.04
C VAL A 111 -3.09 4.33 -0.41
N PRO A 112 -3.39 5.61 -0.73
CA PRO A 112 -3.52 6.03 -2.12
C PRO A 112 -2.23 5.88 -2.92
N THR A 113 -1.08 6.09 -2.29
CA THR A 113 0.22 5.90 -2.96
C THR A 113 0.44 4.43 -3.32
N ILE A 114 0.07 3.51 -2.42
CA ILE A 114 0.10 2.07 -2.64
C ILE A 114 -0.78 1.68 -3.82
N ILE A 115 -2.05 2.10 -3.80
CA ILE A 115 -3.00 1.78 -4.87
C ILE A 115 -2.50 2.30 -6.22
N LEU A 116 -2.00 3.54 -6.26
CA LEU A 116 -1.47 4.14 -7.48
C LEU A 116 -0.31 3.35 -8.09
N TYR A 117 0.70 2.98 -7.30
CA TYR A 117 1.85 2.26 -7.86
C TYR A 117 1.51 0.83 -8.26
N GLN A 118 0.63 0.16 -7.51
CA GLN A 118 0.14 -1.17 -7.86
C GLN A 118 -0.65 -1.13 -9.17
N TYR A 119 -1.48 -0.09 -9.37
CA TYR A 119 -2.22 0.11 -10.60
C TYR A 119 -1.31 0.36 -11.80
N LEU A 120 -0.28 1.20 -11.66
CA LEU A 120 0.70 1.43 -12.72
C LEU A 120 1.43 0.14 -13.09
N SER A 121 1.87 -0.65 -12.10
CA SER A 121 2.51 -1.95 -12.32
C SER A 121 1.57 -2.92 -13.06
N TYR A 122 0.30 -2.98 -12.67
CA TYR A 122 -0.71 -3.78 -13.36
C TYR A 122 -0.97 -3.30 -14.80
N LYS A 123 -1.04 -2.00 -15.05
CA LYS A 123 -1.17 -1.45 -16.41
C LYS A 123 0.05 -1.76 -17.27
N MET A 124 1.26 -1.67 -16.72
CA MET A 124 2.48 -2.09 -17.39
C MET A 124 2.43 -3.57 -17.80
N MET A 125 1.95 -4.43 -16.90
CA MET A 125 1.73 -5.85 -17.19
C MET A 125 0.77 -6.05 -18.38
N MET A 126 -0.40 -5.41 -18.32
CA MET A 126 -1.43 -5.53 -19.35
C MET A 126 -0.92 -5.05 -20.72
N ILE A 127 -0.15 -3.96 -20.74
CA ILE A 127 0.47 -3.44 -21.97
C ILE A 127 1.52 -4.41 -22.51
N ALA A 128 2.38 -4.93 -21.63
CA ALA A 128 3.41 -5.90 -22.02
C ALA A 128 2.79 -7.16 -22.63
N TYR A 129 1.73 -7.71 -22.02
CA TYR A 129 1.06 -8.91 -22.54
C TYR A 129 0.23 -8.64 -23.80
N LYS A 130 -0.45 -7.49 -23.88
CA LYS A 130 -1.30 -7.15 -25.04
C LYS A 130 -0.47 -6.84 -26.28
N TYR A 131 0.56 -6.01 -26.15
CA TYR A 131 1.33 -5.51 -27.29
C TYR A 131 2.61 -6.29 -27.55
N LYS A 132 3.12 -7.06 -26.56
CA LYS A 132 4.36 -7.83 -26.64
C LYS A 132 5.55 -7.02 -27.17
N ASN A 133 5.55 -5.71 -26.90
CA ASN A 133 6.48 -4.75 -27.46
C ASN A 133 6.92 -3.76 -26.37
N SER A 134 8.23 -3.66 -26.16
CA SER A 134 8.85 -2.74 -25.19
C SER A 134 8.61 -1.26 -25.53
N ASN A 135 8.46 -0.90 -26.81
CA ASN A 135 8.19 0.47 -27.22
C ASN A 135 6.84 0.98 -26.69
N ALA A 136 5.82 0.12 -26.66
CA ALA A 136 4.51 0.45 -26.08
C ALA A 136 4.61 0.71 -24.57
N LEU A 137 5.43 -0.09 -23.87
CA LEU A 137 5.70 0.09 -22.44
C LEU A 137 6.45 1.40 -22.17
N LEU A 138 7.49 1.70 -22.95
CA LEU A 138 8.26 2.95 -22.83
C LEU A 138 7.39 4.18 -23.12
N MET A 139 6.52 4.12 -24.14
CA MET A 139 5.56 5.18 -24.42
C MET A 139 4.59 5.38 -23.25
N PHE A 140 4.07 4.31 -22.65
CA PHE A 140 3.23 4.41 -21.46
C PHE A 140 3.95 5.08 -20.29
N ILE A 141 5.19 4.68 -19.99
CA ILE A 141 5.99 5.31 -18.92
C ILE A 141 6.22 6.79 -19.22
N LYS A 142 6.58 7.14 -20.46
CA LYS A 142 6.83 8.52 -20.88
C LYS A 142 5.59 9.41 -20.74
N GLU A 143 4.43 8.93 -21.16
CA GLU A 143 3.16 9.67 -21.07
C GLU A 143 2.68 9.87 -19.62
N ASN A 144 3.07 8.97 -18.71
CA ASN A 144 2.65 8.96 -17.31
C ASN A 144 3.79 9.29 -16.34
N LYS A 145 4.90 9.88 -16.83
CA LYS A 145 6.14 10.13 -16.08
C LYS A 145 5.95 10.88 -14.75
N SER A 146 4.95 11.77 -14.70
CA SER A 146 4.63 12.54 -13.50
C SER A 146 4.27 11.64 -12.33
N TYR A 147 3.53 10.55 -12.57
CA TYR A 147 3.16 9.61 -11.52
C TYR A 147 4.38 8.80 -11.04
N PHE A 148 5.25 8.37 -11.95
CA PHE A 148 6.48 7.64 -11.60
C PHE A 148 7.45 8.46 -10.75
N ILE A 149 7.46 9.80 -10.91
CA ILE A 149 8.25 10.70 -10.06
C ILE A 149 7.52 11.00 -8.75
N LEU A 150 6.20 11.15 -8.78
CA LEU A 150 5.39 11.49 -7.62
C LEU A 150 5.38 10.37 -6.57
N ILE A 151 5.24 9.11 -6.99
CA ILE A 151 5.15 7.97 -6.06
C ILE A 151 6.32 7.87 -5.09
N PRO A 152 7.61 7.84 -5.51
CA PRO A 152 8.71 7.71 -4.57
C PRO A 152 8.78 8.89 -3.60
N LEU A 153 8.39 10.09 -4.02
CA LEU A 153 8.27 11.23 -3.11
C LEU A 153 7.18 10.98 -2.06
N LEU A 154 6.01 10.50 -2.48
CA LEU A 154 4.92 10.19 -1.57
C LEU A 154 5.30 9.07 -0.58
N VAL A 155 5.94 8.00 -1.05
CA VAL A 155 6.44 6.89 -0.22
C VAL A 155 7.40 7.39 0.87
N VAL A 156 8.32 8.29 0.52
CA VAL A 156 9.21 8.88 1.51
C VAL A 156 8.41 9.74 2.50
N THR A 157 7.52 10.61 2.00
CA THR A 157 6.74 11.49 2.89
C THR A 157 5.83 10.73 3.86
N SER A 158 5.17 9.65 3.45
CA SER A 158 4.34 8.84 4.37
C SER A 158 5.17 8.23 5.48
N SER A 159 6.35 7.71 5.14
CA SER A 159 7.27 7.10 6.09
C SER A 159 7.81 8.11 7.11
N PHE A 160 8.00 9.37 6.70
CA PHE A 160 8.35 10.46 7.61
C PHE A 160 7.20 10.83 8.54
N ILE A 161 5.96 10.88 8.04
CA ILE A 161 4.77 11.14 8.85
C ILE A 161 4.62 10.03 9.89
N GLU A 162 4.62 8.76 9.48
CA GLU A 162 4.51 7.61 10.38
C GLU A 162 5.64 7.58 11.42
N GLY A 163 6.90 7.77 10.99
CA GLY A 163 8.03 7.61 11.90
C GLY A 163 8.24 8.76 12.89
N LEU A 164 7.68 9.95 12.63
CA LEU A 164 7.82 11.13 13.49
C LEU A 164 6.56 11.46 14.29
N ILE A 165 5.38 11.23 13.71
CA ILE A 165 4.09 11.63 14.29
C ILE A 165 3.35 10.41 14.87
N GLY A 166 3.56 9.22 14.28
CA GLY A 166 2.79 8.01 14.57
C GLY A 166 1.50 8.00 13.79
#